data_AF-A0A5J5LLB8-F1
#
_entry.id   AF-A0A5J5LLB8-F1
#
_cell.length_a   1.000
_cell.length_b   1.000
_cell.length_c   1.000
_cell.angle_alpha   90.00
_cell.angle_beta   90.00
_cell.angle_gamma   90.00
#
_symmetry.space_group_name_H-M   'P 1'
#
loop_
_entity.id
_entity.type
_entity.pdbx_description
1 polymer ?
#
loop_
_entity_poly.entity_id
_entity_poly.type
_entity_poly.pdbx_seq_one_letter_code
_entity_poly.pdbx_strand_id
1 'polypeptide(L)'
;MIELNLTHREKSIVVVTATVTFIAGYWAGLWAVPPQALDVPVDVTYRAGEEAYQAAYRPVPEHLPVLSVALPLIGFAYAFRDQLVEDDTDSAEVPADD
;
A
#
# COMPACT_ATOMS: atom_id res chain seq x y z
N MET A 1 -17.35 12.37 17.30
CA MET A 1 -17.00 11.11 16.63
C MET A 1 -18.16 10.81 15.71
N ILE A 2 -17.98 10.89 14.39
CA ILE A 2 -19.07 10.65 13.44
C ILE A 2 -19.15 9.13 13.26
N GLU A 3 -20.21 8.50 13.77
CA GLU A 3 -20.49 7.08 13.53
C GLU A 3 -21.16 6.96 12.16
N LEU A 4 -20.35 6.60 11.16
CA LEU A 4 -20.82 6.22 9.85
C LEU A 4 -21.28 4.75 9.92
N ASN A 5 -22.59 4.53 9.93
CA ASN A 5 -23.19 3.21 9.72
C ASN A 5 -23.04 2.83 8.23
N LEU A 6 -21.88 2.31 7.87
CA LEU A 6 -21.59 1.83 6.51
C LEU A 6 -21.83 0.33 6.43
N THR A 7 -22.39 -0.11 5.31
CA THR A 7 -22.47 -1.53 4.95
C THR A 7 -21.06 -2.10 4.72
N HIS A 8 -20.92 -3.43 4.76
CA HIS A 8 -19.63 -4.11 4.54
C HIS A 8 -19.04 -3.74 3.17
N ARG A 9 -19.83 -3.87 2.10
CA ARG A 9 -19.50 -3.38 0.76
C ARG A 9 -19.01 -1.92 0.69
N GLU A 10 -19.66 -0.99 1.40
CA GLU A 10 -19.20 0.41 1.40
C GLU A 10 -17.85 0.57 2.11
N LYS A 11 -17.63 -0.19 3.17
CA LYS A 11 -16.37 -0.20 3.91
C LYS A 11 -15.21 -0.75 3.07
N SER A 12 -15.43 -1.82 2.30
CA SER A 12 -14.40 -2.34 1.39
C SER A 12 -14.07 -1.36 0.25
N ILE A 13 -15.06 -0.69 -0.34
CA ILE A 13 -14.84 0.37 -1.34
C ILE A 13 -14.01 1.51 -0.76
N VAL A 14 -14.31 1.95 0.47
CA VAL A 14 -13.54 3.02 1.14
C VAL A 14 -12.09 2.60 1.36
N VAL A 15 -11.85 1.38 1.84
CA VAL A 15 -10.49 0.88 2.08
C VAL A 15 -9.69 0.78 0.79
N VAL A 16 -10.27 0.24 -0.28
CA VAL A 16 -9.60 0.13 -1.58
C VAL A 16 -9.29 1.51 -2.15
N THR A 17 -10.26 2.42 -2.12
CA THR A 17 -10.09 3.79 -2.62
C THR A 17 -9.00 4.52 -1.83
N ALA A 18 -9.03 4.46 -0.50
CA ALA A 18 -8.01 5.07 0.36
C ALA A 18 -6.62 4.51 0.06
N THR A 19 -6.50 3.20 -0.16
CA THR A 19 -5.24 2.54 -0.52
C THR A 19 -4.70 3.07 -1.84
N VAL A 20 -5.53 3.12 -2.89
CA VAL A 20 -5.12 3.62 -4.21
C VAL A 20 -4.74 5.09 -4.15
N THR A 21 -5.54 5.93 -3.50
CA THR A 21 -5.25 7.37 -3.34
C THR A 21 -3.95 7.59 -2.57
N PHE A 22 -3.72 6.83 -1.49
CA PHE A 22 -2.47 6.91 -0.74
C PHE A 22 -1.27 6.60 -1.62
N ILE A 23 -1.30 5.49 -2.36
CA ILE A 23 -0.18 5.08 -3.23
C ILE A 23 0.05 6.10 -4.33
N ALA A 24 -1.02 6.59 -4.97
CA ALA A 24 -0.92 7.61 -6.00
C ALA A 24 -0.30 8.91 -5.45
N GLY A 25 -0.72 9.36 -4.27
CA GLY A 25 -0.14 10.53 -3.60
C GLY A 25 1.32 10.31 -3.20
N TYR A 26 1.64 9.10 -2.74
CA TYR A 26 2.99 8.73 -2.33
C TYR A 26 3.97 8.74 -3.51
N TRP A 27 3.55 8.25 -4.68
CA TRP A 27 4.31 8.35 -5.93
C TRP A 27 4.35 9.77 -6.50
N ALA A 28 3.26 10.53 -6.40
CA ALA A 28 3.24 11.93 -6.82
C ALA A 28 4.23 12.79 -6.02
N GLY A 29 4.39 12.51 -4.72
CA GLY A 29 5.41 13.13 -3.88
C GLY A 29 6.83 12.85 -4.38
N LEU A 30 7.11 11.63 -4.84
CA LEU A 30 8.39 11.29 -5.46
C LEU A 30 8.60 12.03 -6.78
N TRP A 31 7.59 12.11 -7.64
CA TRP A 31 7.67 12.81 -8.93
C TRP A 31 7.81 14.33 -8.79
N ALA A 32 7.37 14.90 -7.67
CA ALA A 32 7.56 16.31 -7.37
C ALA A 32 9.02 16.64 -7.02
N VAL A 33 9.86 15.64 -6.70
CA VAL A 33 11.27 15.84 -6.39
C VAL A 33 12.03 16.18 -7.67
N PRO A 34 12.75 17.32 -7.72
CA PRO A 34 13.59 17.66 -8.87
C PRO A 34 14.65 16.58 -9.14
N PRO A 35 14.93 16.24 -10.41
CA PRO A 35 15.94 15.23 -10.74
C PRO A 35 17.32 15.51 -10.14
N GLN A 36 17.67 16.79 -9.96
CA GLN A 36 18.94 17.21 -9.37
C GLN A 36 19.08 16.82 -7.90
N ALA A 37 17.96 16.62 -7.18
CA ALA A 37 17.97 16.13 -5.81
C ALA A 37 18.15 14.60 -5.73
N LEU A 38 18.01 13.90 -6.86
CA LEU A 38 18.31 12.46 -6.98
C LEU A 38 19.78 12.20 -7.34
N ASP A 39 20.50 13.23 -7.81
CA ASP A 39 21.92 13.15 -8.15
C ASP A 39 22.76 13.36 -6.88
N VAL A 40 22.93 12.28 -6.12
CA VAL A 40 23.66 12.31 -4.85
C VAL A 40 25.11 11.88 -5.08
N PRO A 41 26.10 12.63 -4.55
CA PRO A 41 27.48 12.18 -4.58
C PRO A 41 27.59 10.81 -3.89
N VAL A 42 28.15 9.85 -4.63
CA VAL A 42 28.40 8.50 -4.17
C VAL A 42 29.88 8.40 -3.84
N ASP A 43 30.20 8.22 -2.55
CA ASP A 43 31.56 7.93 -2.13
C ASP A 43 31.85 6.45 -2.40
N VAL A 44 32.90 6.20 -3.18
CA VAL A 44 33.37 4.84 -3.45
C VAL A 44 34.45 4.53 -2.43
N THR A 45 34.13 3.69 -1.45
CA THR A 45 35.10 3.19 -0.48
C THR A 45 35.53 1.79 -0.88
N TYR A 46 36.84 1.57 -1.04
CA TYR A 46 37.38 0.23 -1.25
C TYR A 46 37.62 -0.42 0.11
N ARG A 47 36.81 -1.42 0.47
CA ARG A 47 37.04 -2.26 1.66
C ARG A 47 37.15 -3.72 1.24
N ALA A 48 38.21 -4.39 1.68
CA ALA A 48 38.43 -5.83 1.47
C ALA A 48 38.38 -6.30 0.00
N GLY A 49 38.75 -5.46 -0.96
CA GLY A 49 38.75 -5.80 -2.39
C GLY A 49 37.40 -5.63 -3.08
N GLU A 50 36.36 -5.20 -2.36
CA GLU A 50 35.04 -4.88 -2.90
C GLU A 50 34.81 -3.36 -2.91
N GLU A 51 34.22 -2.87 -4.00
CA GLU A 51 33.77 -1.49 -4.12
C GLU A 51 32.47 -1.31 -3.34
N ALA A 52 32.53 -0.61 -2.21
CA ALA A 52 31.35 -0.23 -1.45
C ALA A 52 30.93 1.19 -1.83
N TYR A 53 29.80 1.28 -2.54
CA TYR A 53 29.16 2.53 -2.93
C TYR A 53 28.29 3.05 -1.79
N GLN A 54 28.65 4.20 -1.22
CA GLN A 54 27.90 4.82 -0.13
C GLN A 54 27.43 6.21 -0.55
N ALA A 55 26.11 6.38 -0.72
CA ALA A 55 25.52 7.68 -1.03
C ALA A 55 25.59 8.60 0.20
N ALA A 56 25.92 9.88 0.02
CA ALA A 56 25.99 10.86 1.11
C ALA A 56 24.64 11.06 1.84
N TYR A 57 23.53 10.87 1.13
CA TYR A 57 22.17 10.86 1.67
C TYR A 57 21.25 10.01 0.77
N ARG A 58 20.09 9.58 1.27
CA ARG A 58 19.10 8.84 0.47
C ARG A 58 17.99 9.79 0.02
N PRO A 59 17.83 10.03 -1.29
CA PRO A 59 16.85 10.99 -1.78
C PRO A 59 15.43 10.39 -1.93
N VAL A 60 15.32 9.06 -1.85
CA VAL A 60 14.05 8.33 -1.97
C VAL A 60 13.78 7.56 -0.67
N PRO A 61 12.52 7.48 -0.20
CA PRO A 61 12.16 6.67 0.94
C PRO A 61 12.49 5.18 0.72
N GLU A 62 13.22 4.57 1.65
CA GLU A 62 13.62 3.15 1.58
C GLU A 62 12.42 2.19 1.54
N HIS A 63 11.33 2.58 2.19
CA HIS A 63 10.11 1.78 2.30
C HIS A 63 9.18 1.94 1.10
N LEU A 64 9.53 2.77 0.11
CA LEU A 64 8.69 3.00 -1.07
C LEU A 64 8.35 1.73 -1.86
N PRO A 65 9.30 0.86 -2.24
CA PRO A 65 8.97 -0.39 -2.92
C PRO A 65 8.14 -1.32 -2.03
N VAL A 66 8.45 -1.37 -0.73
CA VAL A 66 7.74 -2.24 0.22
C VAL A 66 6.28 -1.80 0.36
N LEU A 67 6.02 -0.51 0.62
CA LEU A 67 4.66 0.01 0.77
C LEU A 67 3.86 -0.07 -0.53
N SER A 68 4.51 0.11 -1.69
CA SER A 68 3.87 -0.01 -3.00
C SER A 68 3.31 -1.40 -3.28
N VAL A 69 3.84 -2.44 -2.61
CA VAL A 69 3.37 -3.82 -2.74
C VAL A 69 2.50 -4.24 -1.55
N ALA A 70 2.91 -3.91 -0.33
CA ALA A 70 2.22 -4.32 0.88
C ALA A 70 0.82 -3.69 0.98
N LEU A 71 0.67 -2.40 0.66
CA LEU A 71 -0.63 -1.73 0.80
C LEU A 71 -1.69 -2.28 -0.16
N PRO A 72 -1.44 -2.48 -1.47
CA PRO A 72 -2.38 -3.15 -2.35
C PRO A 72 -2.76 -4.54 -1.88
N LEU A 73 -1.79 -5.32 -1.39
CA LEU A 73 -2.06 -6.67 -0.87
C LEU A 73 -2.97 -6.64 0.36
N ILE A 74 -2.73 -5.70 1.28
CA ILE A 74 -3.58 -5.53 2.47
C ILE A 74 -4.99 -5.08 2.06
N GLY A 75 -5.11 -4.10 1.15
CA GLY A 75 -6.39 -3.63 0.64
C GLY A 75 -7.17 -4.74 -0.09
N PHE A 76 -6.48 -5.53 -0.90
CA PHE A 76 -7.07 -6.69 -1.59
C PHE A 76 -7.50 -7.78 -0.61
N ALA A 77 -6.65 -8.16 0.34
CA ALA A 77 -6.98 -9.15 1.36
C ALA A 77 -8.17 -8.71 2.22
N TYR A 78 -8.26 -7.41 2.53
CA TYR A 78 -9.40 -6.85 3.23
C TYR A 78 -10.70 -6.99 2.42
N ALA A 79 -10.69 -6.56 1.15
CA ALA A 79 -11.85 -6.64 0.28
C ALA A 79 -12.28 -8.10 0.01
N PHE A 80 -11.31 -9.01 -0.17
CA PHE A 80 -11.57 -10.43 -0.37
C PHE A 80 -12.20 -11.08 0.87
N ARG A 81 -11.70 -10.75 2.06
CA ARG A 81 -12.29 -11.22 3.32
C ARG A 81 -13.72 -10.72 3.48
N ASP A 82 -13.97 -9.45 3.17
CA ASP A 82 -15.29 -8.83 3.27
C ASP A 82 -16.30 -9.54 2.36
N GLN A 83 -15.90 -9.84 1.11
CA GLN A 83 -16.70 -10.60 0.16
C GLN A 83 -17.02 -12.03 0.66
N LEU A 84 -16.05 -12.73 1.25
CA LEU A 84 -16.27 -14.06 1.81
C LEU A 84 -17.26 -14.05 2.98
N VAL A 85 -17.31 -12.97 3.77
CA VAL A 85 -18.25 -12.83 4.88
C VAL A 85 -19.67 -12.62 4.34
N GLU A 86 -19.85 -11.83 3.27
CA GLU A 86 -21.16 -11.64 2.63
C GLU A 86 -21.73 -12.95 2.05
N ASP A 87 -20.90 -13.73 1.33
CA ASP A 87 -21.32 -15.02 0.71
C ASP A 87 -21.78 -16.09 1.74
N ASP A 88 -21.19 -16.08 2.94
CA ASP A 88 -21.53 -17.04 4.01
C ASP A 88 -22.88 -16.70 4.67
N THR A 89 -23.22 -15.41 4.77
CA THR A 89 -24.52 -14.95 5.27
C THR A 89 -25.68 -15.29 4.33
N ASP A 90 -25.51 -15.13 3.01
CA ASP A 90 -26.55 -15.47 2.02
C ASP A 90 -26.78 -17.00 1.91
N SER A 91 -25.76 -17.80 2.20
CA SER A 91 -25.85 -19.27 2.15
C SER A 91 -26.58 -19.89 3.37
N ALA A 92 -26.67 -19.16 4.48
CA ALA A 92 -27.31 -19.63 5.71
C ALA A 92 -28.84 -19.43 5.74
N GLU A 93 -29.42 -18.69 4.79
CA GLU A 93 -30.81 -18.21 4.86
C GLU A 93 -31.82 -19.07 4.06
N VAL A 94 -31.62 -20.39 3.95
CA VAL A 94 -32.65 -21.30 3.42
C VAL A 94 -33.31 -22.07 4.57
N PRO A 95 -34.41 -21.59 5.17
CA PRO A 95 -35.24 -22.44 6.00
C PRO A 95 -35.92 -23.46 5.08
N ALA A 96 -35.55 -24.72 5.24
CA ALA A 96 -36.34 -25.84 4.76
C ALA A 96 -37.61 -25.91 5.64
N ASP A 97 -38.68 -25.26 5.20
CA ASP A 97 -40.02 -25.53 5.70
C ASP A 97 -40.44 -26.93 5.21
N ASP A 98 -40.57 -27.87 6.14
CA ASP A 98 -41.29 -29.15 6.02
C ASP A 98 -42.72 -29.00 6.60
#